data_AF-Q9M459-F1
#
_entry.id   AF-Q9M459-F1
#
_cell.length_a   1.000
_cell.length_b   1.000
_cell.length_c   1.000
_cell.angle_alpha   90.00
_cell.angle_beta   90.00
_cell.angle_gamma   90.00
#
_symmetry.space_group_name_H-M   'P 1'
#
loop_
_entity.id
_entity.type
_entity.pdbx_description
1 polymer ?
#
loop_
_entity_poly.entity_id
_entity_poly.type
_entity_poly.pdbx_seq_one_letter_code
_entity_poly.pdbx_strand_id
1 'polypeptide(L)'
;SPEHKYEIVKILQEKKHVVGMTGDGVNDAPALKKADIGIAVADATDAARSASDIVLTEPGLSVIVSAVLTSRAIFQRMKNYTIYA
;
A
#
# COMPACT_ATOMS: atom_id res chain seq x y z
N SER A 1 14.81 -13.36 2.50
CA SER A 1 13.73 -14.36 2.33
C SER A 1 12.38 -13.65 2.44
N PRO A 2 11.24 -14.32 2.15
CA PRO A 2 9.91 -13.78 2.41
C PRO A 2 9.76 -13.28 3.86
N GLU A 3 10.33 -13.99 4.84
CA GLU A 3 10.28 -13.58 6.25
C GLU A 3 10.97 -12.23 6.49
N HIS A 4 12.09 -11.95 5.80
CA HIS A 4 12.79 -10.68 5.97
C HIS A 4 11.97 -9.48 5.47
N LYS A 5 11.18 -9.64 4.40
CA LYS A 5 10.31 -8.55 3.91
C LYS A 5 9.22 -8.24 4.95
N TYR A 6 8.63 -9.28 5.54
CA TYR A 6 7.65 -9.13 6.63
C TYR A 6 8.25 -8.43 7.85
N GLU A 7 9.43 -8.86 8.30
CA GLU A 7 10.09 -8.25 9.46
C GLU A 7 10.48 -6.79 9.22
N ILE A 8 10.88 -6.41 8.00
CA ILE A 8 11.15 -5.00 7.67
C ILE A 8 9.88 -4.15 7.83
N VAL A 9 8.74 -4.60 7.29
CA VAL A 9 7.45 -3.90 7.43
C VAL A 9 7.11 -3.75 8.91
N LYS A 10 7.22 -4.83 9.68
CA LYS A 10 6.95 -4.83 11.11
C LYS A 10 7.85 -3.86 11.88
N ILE A 11 9.16 -3.86 11.63
CA ILE A 11 10.11 -2.95 12.30
C ILE A 11 9.80 -1.48 11.97
N LEU A 12 9.42 -1.17 10.73
CA LEU A 12 9.03 0.19 10.34
C LEU A 12 7.74 0.62 11.04
N GLN A 13 6.76 -0.29 11.17
CA GLN A 13 5.53 -0.05 11.92
C GLN A 13 5.80 0.14 13.43
N GLU A 14 6.69 -0.66 14.02
CA GLU A 14 7.12 -0.52 15.43
C GLU A 14 7.77 0.85 15.69
N LYS A 15 8.44 1.41 14.68
CA LYS A 15 8.97 2.79 14.69
C LYS A 15 7.89 3.86 14.44
N LYS A 16 6.61 3.49 14.43
CA LYS A 16 5.45 4.36 14.21
C LYS A 16 5.40 5.02 12.83
N HIS A 17 6.04 4.41 11.83
CA HIS A 17 5.83 4.81 10.44
C HIS A 17 4.54 4.18 9.90
N VAL A 18 3.85 4.90 9.01
CA VAL A 18 2.83 4.33 8.14
C VAL A 18 3.55 3.72 6.95
N VAL A 19 3.34 2.42 6.71
CA VAL A 19 4.12 1.63 5.76
C VAL A 19 3.23 1.19 4.61
N GLY A 20 3.58 1.62 3.41
CA GLY A 20 3.07 1.04 2.16
C GLY A 20 4.06 0.02 1.61
N MET A 21 3.58 -1.14 1.17
CA MET A 21 4.40 -2.15 0.52
C MET A 21 3.92 -2.40 -0.91
N THR A 22 4.85 -2.50 -1.85
CA THR A 22 4.59 -2.92 -3.23
C THR A 22 5.13 -4.33 -3.46
N GLY A 23 4.43 -5.13 -4.26
CA GLY A 23 4.84 -6.50 -4.56
C GLY A 23 4.13 -7.09 -5.75
N ASP A 24 4.70 -8.16 -6.29
CA ASP A 24 4.27 -8.86 -7.49
C ASP A 24 4.07 -10.36 -7.23
N GLY A 25 4.83 -10.95 -6.32
CA GLY A 25 4.88 -12.40 -6.13
C GLY A 25 4.15 -12.93 -4.89
N VAL A 26 3.92 -14.24 -4.88
CA VAL A 26 3.42 -15.00 -3.71
C VAL A 26 4.30 -14.77 -2.47
N ASN A 27 5.60 -14.58 -2.67
CA ASN A 27 6.58 -14.30 -1.62
C ASN A 27 6.33 -12.96 -0.90
N ASP A 28 5.65 -12.03 -1.56
CA ASP A 28 5.34 -10.71 -0.99
C ASP A 28 4.01 -10.69 -0.25
N ALA A 29 3.14 -11.70 -0.46
CA ALA A 29 1.80 -11.73 0.11
C ALA A 29 1.76 -11.55 1.65
N PRO A 30 2.62 -12.19 2.46
CA PRO A 30 2.61 -11.97 3.91
C PRO A 30 2.94 -10.53 4.29
N ALA A 31 3.86 -9.91 3.57
CA ALA A 31 4.35 -8.57 3.87
C ALA A 31 3.43 -7.48 3.31
N LEU A 32 2.82 -7.72 2.13
CA LEU A 32 1.72 -6.92 1.57
C LEU A 32 0.55 -6.84 2.55
N LYS A 33 0.14 -7.98 3.11
CA LYS A 33 -0.97 -8.06 4.06
C LYS A 33 -0.64 -7.47 5.44
N LYS A 34 0.65 -7.38 5.77
CA LYS A 34 1.13 -6.80 7.05
C LYS A 34 1.22 -5.28 6.98
N ALA A 35 1.53 -4.73 5.82
CA ALA A 35 1.65 -3.30 5.60
C ALA A 35 0.33 -2.58 5.91
N ASP A 36 0.40 -1.27 6.19
CA ASP A 36 -0.80 -0.45 6.38
C ASP A 36 -1.58 -0.29 5.07
N ILE A 37 -0.85 -0.33 3.94
CA ILE A 37 -1.41 -0.43 2.59
C ILE A 37 -0.53 -1.38 1.75
N GLY A 38 -1.07 -2.51 1.32
CA GLY A 38 -0.47 -3.40 0.34
C GLY A 38 -0.86 -3.02 -1.09
N ILE A 39 0.12 -2.95 -2.00
CA ILE A 39 -0.07 -2.55 -3.40
C ILE A 39 0.48 -3.64 -4.32
N ALA A 40 -0.40 -4.31 -5.06
CA ALA A 40 0.00 -5.24 -6.12
C ALA A 40 0.22 -4.48 -7.44
N VAL A 41 1.33 -4.75 -8.13
CA VAL A 41 1.58 -4.24 -9.48
C VAL A 41 0.68 -4.92 -10.52
N ALA A 42 0.56 -4.33 -11.72
CA ALA A 42 -0.39 -4.79 -12.73
C ALA A 42 -0.18 -6.24 -13.19
N ASP A 43 1.07 -6.66 -13.24
CA ASP A 43 1.50 -8.01 -13.63
C ASP A 43 1.70 -8.96 -12.44
N ALA A 44 1.23 -8.57 -11.24
CA ALA A 44 1.34 -9.39 -10.05
C ALA A 44 0.63 -10.75 -10.19
N THR A 45 1.04 -11.72 -9.39
CA THR A 45 0.36 -13.01 -9.24
C THR A 45 -1.00 -12.84 -8.56
N ASP A 46 -1.93 -13.78 -8.79
CA ASP A 46 -3.25 -13.74 -8.13
C ASP A 46 -3.15 -13.77 -6.60
N ALA A 47 -2.13 -14.44 -6.06
CA ALA A 47 -1.86 -14.45 -4.62
C ALA A 47 -1.47 -13.06 -4.10
N ALA A 48 -0.60 -12.33 -4.81
CA ALA A 48 -0.22 -10.98 -4.45
C ALA A 48 -1.41 -10.02 -4.56
N ARG A 49 -2.18 -10.10 -5.66
CA ARG A 49 -3.42 -9.32 -5.84
C ARG A 49 -4.44 -9.55 -4.71
N SER A 50 -4.60 -10.80 -4.29
CA SER A 50 -5.53 -11.17 -3.21
C SER A 50 -5.05 -10.73 -1.82
N ALA A 51 -3.74 -10.49 -1.66
CA ALA A 51 -3.14 -10.07 -0.41
C ALA A 51 -2.99 -8.54 -0.30
N SER A 52 -3.16 -7.80 -1.39
CA SER A 52 -3.05 -6.34 -1.47
C SER A 52 -4.39 -5.61 -1.31
N ASP A 53 -4.35 -4.38 -0.81
CA ASP A 53 -5.51 -3.48 -0.73
C ASP A 53 -5.76 -2.71 -2.04
N ILE A 54 -4.70 -2.48 -2.81
CA ILE A 54 -4.73 -1.78 -4.10
C ILE A 54 -4.07 -2.65 -5.16
N VAL A 55 -4.71 -2.77 -6.33
CA VAL A 55 -4.12 -3.40 -7.52
C VAL A 55 -3.95 -2.33 -8.59
N LEU A 56 -2.72 -2.15 -9.06
CA LEU A 56 -2.45 -1.24 -10.18
C LEU A 56 -2.97 -1.88 -11.47
N THR A 57 -3.68 -1.12 -12.29
CA THR A 57 -4.19 -1.60 -13.59
C THR A 57 -3.24 -1.28 -14.74
N GLU A 58 -2.25 -0.43 -14.50
CA GLU A 58 -1.24 0.00 -15.46
C GLU A 58 0.15 -0.32 -14.93
N PRO A 59 1.10 -0.65 -15.81
CA PRO A 59 2.49 -0.88 -15.41
C PRO A 59 3.14 0.40 -14.90
N GLY A 60 4.07 0.24 -13.97
CA GLY A 60 4.86 1.35 -13.41
C GLY A 60 4.34 1.86 -12.07
N LEU A 61 5.25 2.45 -11.30
CA LEU A 61 4.99 2.89 -9.92
C LEU A 61 4.51 4.35 -9.81
N SER A 62 4.48 5.08 -10.93
CA SER A 62 4.00 6.47 -10.98
C SER A 62 2.55 6.60 -10.51
N VAL A 63 1.72 5.58 -10.74
CA VAL A 63 0.32 5.52 -10.29
C VAL A 63 0.21 5.68 -8.77
N ILE A 64 1.19 5.17 -8.01
CA ILE A 64 1.22 5.29 -6.54
C ILE A 64 1.33 6.76 -6.12
N VAL A 65 2.14 7.55 -6.84
CA VAL A 65 2.28 8.99 -6.56
C VAL A 65 0.93 9.69 -6.76
N SER A 66 0.26 9.42 -7.88
CA SER A 66 -1.07 9.96 -8.18
C SER A 66 -2.12 9.55 -7.14
N ALA A 67 -2.07 8.29 -6.68
CA ALA A 67 -2.97 7.79 -5.64
C ALA A 67 -2.75 8.52 -4.31
N VAL A 68 -1.50 8.74 -3.90
CA VAL A 68 -1.16 9.48 -2.67
C VAL A 68 -1.62 10.94 -2.75
N LEU A 69 -1.36 11.62 -3.87
CA LEU A 69 -1.78 13.01 -4.08
C LEU A 69 -3.30 13.15 -4.02
N THR A 70 -4.02 12.27 -4.71
CA THR A 70 -5.49 12.24 -4.72
C THR A 70 -6.04 11.97 -3.31
N SER A 71 -5.47 11.00 -2.59
CA SER A 71 -5.90 10.64 -1.23
C SER A 71 -5.74 11.82 -0.26
N ARG A 72 -4.63 12.56 -0.35
CA ARG A 72 -4.42 13.78 0.45
C ARG A 72 -5.44 14.86 0.14
N ALA A 73 -5.76 15.08 -1.13
CA ALA A 73 -6.76 16.06 -1.54
C ALA A 73 -8.16 15.69 -1.02
N ILE A 74 -8.55 14.41 -1.09
CA ILE A 74 -9.83 13.91 -0.55
C ILE A 74 -9.87 14.11 0.97
N PHE A 75 -8.80 13.72 1.69
CA PHE A 75 -8.75 13.85 3.13
C PHE A 75 -8.85 15.31 3.60
N GLN A 76 -8.19 16.24 2.89
CA GLN A 76 -8.31 17.67 3.16
C GLN A 76 -9.74 18.17 2.98
N ARG A 77 -10.45 17.73 1.93
CA ARG A 77 -11.86 18.09 1.70
C ARG A 77 -12.77 17.55 2.79
N MET A 78 -12.57 16.31 3.24
CA MET A 78 -13.35 15.74 4.34
C MET A 78 -13.15 16.52 5.65
N LYS A 79 -11.91 16.85 6.00
CA LYS A 79 -11.60 17.68 7.19
C LYS A 79 -12.30 19.03 7.15
N ASN A 80 -12.24 19.71 6.00
CA ASN A 80 -12.92 21.00 5.84
C ASN A 80 -14.42 20.83 6.05
N TYR A 81 -15.04 19.81 5.47
CA TYR A 81 -16.47 19.56 5.65
C TYR A 81 -16.84 19.38 7.13
N THR A 82 -16.05 18.63 7.92
CA THR A 82 -16.34 18.42 9.34
C THR A 82 -16.12 19.67 10.21
N ILE A 83 -15.22 20.59 9.81
CA ILE A 83 -14.96 21.83 10.55
C ILE A 83 -16.02 22.90 10.25
N TYR A 84 -16.58 22.90 9.05
CA TYR A 84 -17.58 23.87 8.59
C TYR A 84 -19.03 23.32 8.60
N ALA A 85 -19.24 22.10 9.06
CA ALA A 85 -20.56 21.49 9.28
C ALA A 85 -21.17 21.89 10.63
#